data_AF-A0A8V8TP18-F1
#
_entry.id   AF-A0A8V8TP18-F1
#
_cell.length_a   1.000
_cell.length_b   1.000
_cell.length_c   1.000
_cell.angle_alpha   90.00
_cell.angle_beta   90.00
_cell.angle_gamma   90.00
#
_symmetry.space_group_name_H-M   'P 1'
#
loop_
_entity.id
_entity.type
_entity.pdbx_description
1 polymer ?
#
loop_
_entity_poly.entity_id
_entity_poly.type
_entity_poly.pdbx_seq_one_letter_code
_entity_poly.pdbx_strand_id
1 'polypeptide(L)'
;MSVEDFVDWGKPRRDRDAGEGRPSLGFFPSRRPRDREQAFTSPPLSAAAAHFPLGTLLEYAEKWKTSEDPLPLLEVYTVAIQSYVKARPYLTSECENVALVLERLALSCVELLLCLPVELSDKQWEQFQTLVQVAHEKLMENGSCELHFLATLAQETGVWKNPVLCTILSQEPLDKDKVNEFLAFEGPILLDMRIKHLIKTNQLSQATALAKLCSDHPEIGIKGSFKQTYLVCLCTSSPNGKLIEEISEVDCKDALEMICNLESEGDEKSALVLCTAFLSRQLQQGDMYCAWELTLFWSKLQQRVEPSIQVYLERCRQLSLLTKTVYHIFFLIKVINSETEGAGLATCIELCVKALRLESTENTEVKISICKTISCLLPDDLEVKRACQLSEFLIEPTVDAYYAVEMLYNQPDQKYDEENLPIPNSLRCELLLVLKTQWPFDPEFWDWKTLKRQC
;
A
#
# COMPACT_ATOMS: atom_id res chain seq x y z
N MET A 1 23.19 -4.44 -3.32
CA MET A 1 23.05 -3.57 -4.51
C MET A 1 24.31 -2.75 -4.60
N SER A 2 25.13 -2.96 -5.63
CA SER A 2 26.37 -2.21 -5.83
C SER A 2 26.07 -0.88 -6.52
N VAL A 3 26.98 0.08 -6.36
CA VAL A 3 26.97 1.39 -7.02
C VAL A 3 26.81 1.30 -8.55
N GLU A 4 27.24 0.20 -9.15
CA GLU A 4 27.19 -0.07 -10.59
C GLU A 4 25.76 -0.26 -11.13
N ASP A 5 24.80 -0.70 -10.30
CA ASP A 5 23.39 -0.87 -10.70
C ASP A 5 22.70 0.48 -11.02
N PHE A 6 23.31 1.61 -10.62
CA PHE A 6 22.83 2.96 -10.88
C PHE A 6 23.47 3.65 -12.08
N VAL A 7 24.41 3.00 -12.78
CA VAL A 7 25.14 3.61 -13.92
C VAL A 7 24.53 3.23 -15.28
N ASP A 8 23.68 2.20 -15.36
CA ASP A 8 23.14 1.67 -16.62
C ASP A 8 21.87 2.40 -17.11
N TRP A 9 21.92 3.74 -17.15
CA TRP A 9 20.79 4.62 -17.48
C TRP A 9 20.57 4.89 -18.97
N GLY A 10 21.12 4.06 -19.88
CA GLY A 10 21.18 4.45 -21.30
C GLY A 10 21.22 3.36 -22.36
N LYS A 11 20.95 2.08 -22.06
CA LYS A 11 20.91 1.05 -23.11
C LYS A 11 19.64 0.18 -23.02
N PRO A 12 18.94 -0.07 -24.15
CA PRO A 12 18.00 -1.18 -24.22
C PRO A 12 18.80 -2.47 -23.99
N ARG A 13 18.46 -3.23 -22.94
CA ARG A 13 19.03 -4.56 -22.73
C ARG A 13 18.74 -5.41 -23.96
N ARG A 14 19.79 -5.83 -24.65
CA ARG A 14 19.74 -6.79 -25.76
C ARG A 14 19.90 -8.17 -25.13
N ASP A 15 18.84 -8.98 -25.13
CA ASP A 15 18.88 -10.37 -24.67
C ASP A 15 19.82 -11.23 -25.53
N ARG A 16 20.96 -11.64 -24.95
CA ARG A 16 21.83 -12.80 -25.29
C ARG A 16 22.68 -13.06 -24.03
N ASP A 17 22.81 -14.23 -23.45
CA ASP A 17 22.58 -15.60 -23.89
C ASP A 17 22.09 -16.46 -22.71
N ALA A 18 21.37 -17.51 -23.06
CA ALA A 18 20.94 -18.59 -22.20
C ALA A 18 22.12 -19.45 -21.72
N GLY A 19 22.08 -19.90 -20.47
CA GLY A 19 23.02 -20.91 -19.95
C GLY A 19 22.97 -21.13 -18.44
N GLU A 20 22.04 -22.00 -18.02
CA GLU A 20 22.09 -22.87 -16.82
C GLU A 20 22.02 -22.28 -15.39
N GLY A 21 20.94 -22.62 -14.65
CA GLY A 21 21.07 -23.09 -13.27
C GLY A 21 20.35 -22.37 -12.09
N ARG A 22 19.01 -22.48 -12.01
CA ARG A 22 18.11 -22.29 -10.81
C ARG A 22 17.82 -20.86 -10.30
N PRO A 23 16.76 -20.70 -9.47
CA PRO A 23 15.35 -20.71 -9.83
C PRO A 23 14.73 -19.30 -9.74
N SER A 24 13.92 -18.95 -10.73
CA SER A 24 13.29 -17.65 -10.87
C SER A 24 12.12 -17.47 -9.88
N LEU A 25 12.19 -16.46 -9.02
CA LEU A 25 11.03 -15.88 -8.33
C LEU A 25 10.26 -15.04 -9.36
N GLY A 26 9.15 -15.58 -9.86
CA GLY A 26 8.29 -14.93 -10.84
C GLY A 26 7.37 -13.90 -10.19
N PHE A 27 7.53 -12.64 -10.58
CA PHE A 27 6.61 -11.54 -10.33
C PHE A 27 5.58 -11.38 -11.48
N PHE A 28 4.33 -11.10 -11.10
CA PHE A 28 3.15 -10.57 -11.82
C PHE A 28 3.00 -10.72 -13.34
N PRO A 29 1.87 -11.31 -13.80
CA PRO A 29 1.26 -10.95 -15.08
C PRO A 29 0.11 -9.95 -14.87
N SER A 30 0.30 -8.73 -15.39
CA SER A 30 -0.80 -7.81 -15.69
C SER A 30 -1.72 -8.43 -16.74
N ARG A 31 -3.01 -8.61 -16.44
CA ARG A 31 -4.04 -8.88 -17.46
C ARG A 31 -5.24 -7.95 -17.26
N ARG A 32 -5.47 -7.10 -18.27
CA ARG A 32 -6.74 -6.42 -18.51
C ARG A 32 -7.81 -7.45 -18.89
N PRO A 33 -9.07 -7.34 -18.43
CA PRO A 33 -10.16 -8.09 -19.02
C PRO A 33 -10.79 -7.25 -20.16
N ARG A 34 -10.72 -7.78 -21.38
CA ARG A 34 -11.58 -7.37 -22.51
C ARG A 34 -12.30 -8.63 -22.98
N ASP A 35 -13.63 -8.58 -22.90
CA ASP A 35 -14.66 -9.30 -23.65
C ASP A 35 -14.44 -10.77 -24.00
N ARG A 36 -15.18 -11.65 -23.31
CA ARG A 36 -15.64 -12.94 -23.86
C ARG A 36 -17.07 -13.22 -23.40
N GLU A 37 -18.03 -12.78 -24.20
CA GLU A 37 -19.30 -13.49 -24.36
C GLU A 37 -19.01 -14.85 -24.99
N GLN A 38 -19.40 -15.96 -24.35
CA GLN A 38 -19.62 -17.23 -25.04
C GLN A 38 -20.58 -18.14 -24.26
N ALA A 39 -21.82 -18.13 -24.75
CA ALA A 39 -22.79 -19.22 -24.89
C ALA A 39 -22.84 -20.31 -23.80
N PHE A 40 -23.86 -20.22 -22.94
CA PHE A 40 -24.38 -21.37 -22.20
C PHE A 40 -25.15 -22.31 -23.15
N THR A 41 -24.61 -23.51 -23.36
CA THR A 41 -25.38 -24.66 -23.85
C THR A 41 -26.21 -25.24 -22.70
N SER A 42 -27.52 -25.33 -22.90
CA SER A 42 -28.52 -25.87 -21.96
C SER A 42 -28.24 -27.31 -21.51
N PRO A 43 -28.44 -27.67 -20.22
CA PRO A 43 -28.37 -29.06 -19.76
C PRO A 43 -29.69 -29.83 -20.03
N PRO A 44 -29.66 -31.17 -20.04
CA PRO A 44 -30.80 -32.00 -20.37
C PRO A 44 -31.87 -32.04 -19.26
N LEU A 45 -33.12 -32.18 -19.69
CA LEU A 45 -34.34 -32.27 -18.90
C LEU A 45 -34.38 -33.55 -18.03
N SER A 46 -33.81 -33.52 -16.82
CA SER A 46 -34.10 -34.52 -15.76
C SER A 46 -33.73 -34.08 -14.32
N ALA A 47 -33.62 -32.78 -14.03
CA ALA A 47 -33.31 -32.27 -12.69
C ALA A 47 -34.29 -31.18 -12.20
N ALA A 48 -35.56 -31.28 -12.60
CA ALA A 48 -36.59 -30.27 -12.33
C ALA A 48 -37.15 -30.25 -10.88
N ALA A 49 -36.45 -30.83 -9.89
CA ALA A 49 -36.95 -30.93 -8.51
C ALA A 49 -36.09 -30.22 -7.44
N ALA A 50 -35.06 -29.46 -7.81
CA ALA A 50 -34.26 -28.67 -6.87
C ALA A 50 -33.92 -27.28 -7.44
N HIS A 51 -34.94 -26.51 -7.81
CA HIS A 51 -34.77 -25.07 -7.96
C HIS A 51 -34.59 -24.47 -6.56
N PHE A 52 -33.33 -24.34 -6.14
CA PHE A 52 -32.97 -23.56 -4.96
C PHE A 52 -33.40 -22.11 -5.21
N PRO A 53 -34.23 -21.48 -4.35
CA PRO A 53 -34.75 -20.14 -4.60
C PRO A 53 -33.71 -19.03 -4.36
N LEU A 54 -32.40 -19.32 -4.39
CA LEU A 54 -31.36 -18.30 -4.15
C LEU A 54 -31.38 -17.21 -5.21
N GLY A 55 -31.57 -17.58 -6.49
CA GLY A 55 -31.66 -16.63 -7.60
C GLY A 55 -32.85 -15.67 -7.45
N THR A 56 -33.99 -16.21 -7.00
CA THR A 56 -35.19 -15.41 -6.76
C THR A 56 -35.06 -14.52 -5.53
N LEU A 57 -34.36 -14.96 -4.48
CA LEU A 57 -34.06 -14.16 -3.28
C LEU A 57 -33.07 -13.03 -3.56
N LEU A 58 -32.06 -13.26 -4.40
CA LEU A 58 -31.12 -12.24 -4.87
C LEU A 58 -31.81 -11.21 -5.76
N GLU A 59 -32.61 -11.64 -6.75
CA GLU A 59 -33.44 -10.74 -7.58
C GLU A 59 -34.50 -9.97 -6.76
N TYR A 60 -34.95 -10.53 -5.63
CA TYR A 60 -35.82 -9.83 -4.69
C TYR A 60 -35.04 -8.81 -3.86
N ALA A 61 -33.89 -9.19 -3.30
CA ALA A 61 -33.06 -8.33 -2.45
C ALA A 61 -32.48 -7.12 -3.22
N GLU A 62 -32.09 -7.28 -4.49
CA GLU A 62 -31.61 -6.20 -5.35
C GLU A 62 -32.65 -5.08 -5.58
N LYS A 63 -33.94 -5.38 -5.41
CA LYS A 63 -35.03 -4.40 -5.55
C LYS A 63 -35.18 -3.51 -4.32
N TRP A 64 -34.59 -3.87 -3.18
CA TRP A 64 -34.66 -3.09 -1.95
C TRP A 64 -33.37 -2.32 -1.76
N LYS A 65 -33.43 -1.00 -1.96
CA LYS A 65 -32.38 -0.14 -1.42
C LYS A 65 -32.46 -0.24 0.10
N THR A 66 -31.35 -0.58 0.75
CA THR A 66 -31.18 -0.65 2.22
C THR A 66 -31.63 0.61 2.97
N SER A 67 -31.96 1.70 2.28
CA SER A 67 -32.33 3.00 2.84
C SER A 67 -33.81 3.21 3.16
N GLU A 68 -34.76 2.42 2.64
CA GLU A 68 -36.20 2.74 2.75
C GLU A 68 -36.98 1.92 3.80
N ASP A 69 -36.70 0.61 3.94
CA ASP A 69 -37.18 -0.22 5.05
C ASP A 69 -36.32 -1.51 5.16
N PRO A 70 -35.50 -1.67 6.21
CA PRO A 70 -34.61 -2.83 6.35
C PRO A 70 -35.30 -4.08 6.93
N LEU A 71 -36.51 -3.95 7.50
CA LEU A 71 -37.22 -5.07 8.14
C LEU A 71 -37.61 -6.19 7.14
N PRO A 72 -38.17 -5.88 5.95
CA PRO A 72 -38.44 -6.90 4.93
C PRO A 72 -37.18 -7.65 4.51
N LEU A 73 -36.04 -6.97 4.44
CA LEU A 73 -34.77 -7.58 4.05
C LEU A 73 -34.24 -8.53 5.14
N LEU A 74 -34.42 -8.18 6.42
CA LEU A 74 -34.10 -9.08 7.52
C LEU A 74 -34.98 -10.34 7.50
N GLU A 75 -36.26 -10.20 7.18
CA GLU A 75 -37.16 -11.33 7.00
C GLU A 75 -36.70 -12.23 5.84
N VAL A 76 -36.29 -11.65 4.71
CA VAL A 76 -35.71 -12.38 3.56
C VAL A 76 -34.49 -13.20 3.98
N TYR A 77 -33.54 -12.61 4.71
CA TYR A 77 -32.37 -13.35 5.22
C TYR A 77 -32.76 -14.46 6.19
N THR A 78 -33.71 -14.19 7.08
CA THR A 78 -34.18 -15.18 8.06
C THR A 78 -34.84 -16.38 7.36
N VAL A 79 -35.69 -16.14 6.37
CA VAL A 79 -36.33 -17.18 5.54
C VAL A 79 -35.29 -17.94 4.72
N ALA A 80 -34.29 -17.24 4.17
CA ALA A 80 -33.21 -17.86 3.42
C ALA A 80 -32.37 -18.81 4.30
N ILE A 81 -32.02 -18.41 5.53
CA ILE A 81 -31.30 -19.25 6.49
C ILE A 81 -32.10 -20.50 6.81
N GLN A 82 -33.40 -20.36 7.12
CA GLN A 82 -34.27 -21.50 7.40
C GLN A 82 -34.44 -22.43 6.20
N SER A 83 -34.56 -21.86 5.00
CA SER A 83 -34.62 -22.63 3.75
C SER A 83 -33.34 -23.41 3.52
N TYR A 84 -32.19 -22.79 3.78
CA TYR A 84 -30.88 -23.44 3.71
C TYR A 84 -30.77 -24.59 4.72
N VAL A 85 -31.18 -24.40 5.98
CA VAL A 85 -31.21 -25.45 7.02
C VAL A 85 -32.01 -26.66 6.57
N LYS A 86 -33.17 -26.46 5.93
CA LYS A 86 -34.02 -27.55 5.40
C LYS A 86 -33.37 -28.26 4.21
N ALA A 87 -32.63 -27.52 3.37
CA ALA A 87 -31.97 -28.08 2.20
C ALA A 87 -30.65 -28.78 2.55
N ARG A 88 -29.97 -28.38 3.64
CA ARG A 88 -28.63 -28.84 4.01
C ARG A 88 -28.43 -30.37 4.02
N PRO A 89 -29.38 -31.20 4.48
CA PRO A 89 -29.24 -32.67 4.45
C PRO A 89 -29.18 -33.26 3.04
N TYR A 90 -29.65 -32.53 2.03
CA TYR A 90 -29.67 -32.95 0.63
C TYR A 90 -28.46 -32.40 -0.16
N LEU A 91 -27.63 -31.57 0.46
CA LEU A 91 -26.44 -30.97 -0.17
C LEU A 91 -25.18 -31.74 0.23
N THR A 92 -24.27 -31.92 -0.73
CA THR A 92 -23.00 -32.61 -0.50
C THR A 92 -22.07 -31.76 0.34
N SER A 93 -21.47 -32.35 1.39
CA SER A 93 -20.46 -31.69 2.23
C SER A 93 -19.11 -31.49 1.52
N GLU A 94 -18.89 -32.18 0.40
CA GLU A 94 -17.67 -32.05 -0.41
C GLU A 94 -17.68 -30.81 -1.33
N CYS A 95 -18.82 -30.11 -1.44
CA CYS A 95 -18.91 -28.92 -2.28
C CYS A 95 -18.64 -27.66 -1.45
N GLU A 96 -17.48 -27.02 -1.67
CA GLU A 96 -17.11 -25.76 -0.99
C GLU A 96 -18.14 -24.64 -1.19
N ASN A 97 -18.82 -24.63 -2.35
CA ASN A 97 -19.87 -23.64 -2.64
C ASN A 97 -21.05 -23.73 -1.67
N VAL A 98 -21.31 -24.90 -1.07
CA VAL A 98 -22.41 -25.08 -0.10
C VAL A 98 -22.11 -24.27 1.17
N ALA A 99 -20.92 -24.46 1.75
CA ALA A 99 -20.45 -23.69 2.90
C ALA A 99 -20.40 -22.19 2.59
N LEU A 100 -19.85 -21.82 1.43
CA LEU A 100 -19.70 -20.43 1.01
C LEU A 100 -21.03 -19.69 0.89
N VAL A 101 -22.10 -20.36 0.42
CA VAL A 101 -23.43 -19.74 0.35
C VAL A 101 -23.96 -19.39 1.74
N LEU A 102 -23.83 -20.30 2.71
CA LEU A 102 -24.27 -20.04 4.08
C LEU A 102 -23.44 -18.93 4.73
N GLU A 103 -22.13 -18.94 4.55
CA GLU A 103 -21.22 -17.91 5.06
C GLU A 103 -21.60 -16.53 4.49
N ARG A 104 -21.78 -16.41 3.17
CA ARG A 104 -22.16 -15.14 2.52
C ARG A 104 -23.54 -14.65 2.98
N LEU A 105 -24.47 -15.57 3.19
CA LEU A 105 -25.80 -15.25 3.71
C LEU A 105 -25.71 -14.70 5.14
N ALA A 106 -24.93 -15.36 6.00
CA ALA A 106 -24.71 -14.93 7.37
C ALA A 106 -23.99 -13.57 7.43
N LEU A 107 -22.97 -13.36 6.61
CA LEU A 107 -22.25 -12.08 6.49
C LEU A 107 -23.19 -10.95 6.06
N SER A 108 -24.00 -11.18 5.02
CA SER A 108 -24.95 -10.17 4.53
C SER A 108 -26.01 -9.82 5.58
N CYS A 109 -26.46 -10.82 6.35
CA CYS A 109 -27.40 -10.62 7.45
C CYS A 109 -26.79 -9.76 8.57
N VAL A 110 -25.55 -10.05 8.99
CA VAL A 110 -24.84 -9.22 9.98
C VAL A 110 -24.61 -7.80 9.46
N GLU A 111 -24.20 -7.63 8.20
CA GLU A 111 -24.00 -6.30 7.62
C GLU A 111 -25.29 -5.47 7.67
N LEU A 112 -26.43 -6.09 7.33
CA LEU A 112 -27.74 -5.45 7.46
C LEU A 112 -28.02 -5.04 8.91
N LEU A 113 -27.84 -5.95 9.86
CA LEU A 113 -28.07 -5.72 11.29
C LEU A 113 -27.22 -4.57 11.83
N LEU A 114 -25.94 -4.49 11.43
CA LEU A 114 -25.05 -3.39 11.80
C LEU A 114 -25.51 -2.06 11.21
N CYS A 115 -26.12 -2.07 10.01
CA CYS A 115 -26.56 -0.87 9.30
C CYS A 115 -27.99 -0.41 9.63
N LEU A 116 -28.68 -1.04 10.58
CA LEU A 116 -30.04 -0.66 10.93
C LEU A 116 -30.09 0.77 11.49
N PRO A 117 -30.89 1.68 10.91
CA PRO A 117 -31.01 3.07 11.38
C PRO A 117 -31.77 3.17 12.70
N VAL A 118 -32.66 2.21 12.98
CA VAL A 118 -33.42 2.09 14.23
C VAL A 118 -33.27 0.66 14.71
N GLU A 119 -32.97 0.49 15.99
CA GLU A 119 -32.87 -0.83 16.60
C GLU A 119 -34.19 -1.59 16.52
N LEU A 120 -34.09 -2.91 16.42
CA LEU A 120 -35.24 -3.80 16.49
C LEU A 120 -35.90 -3.69 17.87
N SER A 121 -37.22 -3.77 17.92
CA SER A 121 -37.92 -3.90 19.20
C SER A 121 -37.54 -5.22 19.89
N ASP A 122 -37.60 -5.26 21.22
CA ASP A 122 -37.22 -6.45 22.00
C ASP A 122 -37.91 -7.73 21.50
N LYS A 123 -39.20 -7.62 21.15
CA LYS A 123 -39.97 -8.74 20.58
C LYS A 123 -39.44 -9.23 19.24
N GLN A 124 -39.02 -8.33 18.36
CA GLN A 124 -38.45 -8.69 17.06
C GLN A 124 -37.07 -9.30 17.23
N TRP A 125 -36.27 -8.79 18.17
CA TRP A 125 -34.97 -9.35 18.49
C TRP A 125 -35.08 -10.75 19.07
N GLU A 126 -35.97 -11.00 20.05
CA GLU A 126 -36.22 -12.32 20.62
C GLU A 126 -36.66 -13.35 19.56
N GLN A 127 -37.52 -12.92 18.62
CA GLN A 127 -37.93 -13.77 17.49
C GLN A 127 -36.74 -14.11 16.59
N PHE A 128 -35.95 -13.11 16.20
CA PHE A 128 -34.76 -13.32 15.39
C PHE A 128 -33.75 -14.25 16.08
N GLN A 129 -33.48 -14.00 17.37
CA GLN A 129 -32.60 -14.82 18.21
C GLN A 129 -33.04 -16.27 18.22
N THR A 130 -34.31 -16.54 18.52
CA THR A 130 -34.84 -17.90 18.56
C THR A 130 -34.66 -18.62 17.21
N LEU A 131 -34.92 -17.92 16.10
CA LEU A 131 -34.79 -18.48 14.75
C LEU A 131 -33.35 -18.80 14.39
N VAL A 132 -32.41 -17.91 14.71
CA VAL A 132 -30.98 -18.11 14.43
C VAL A 132 -30.41 -19.23 15.30
N GLN A 133 -30.74 -19.30 16.60
CA GLN A 133 -30.24 -20.38 17.47
C GLN A 133 -30.72 -21.76 16.99
N VAL A 134 -32.01 -21.91 16.68
CA VAL A 134 -32.55 -23.17 16.16
C VAL A 134 -31.92 -23.54 14.81
N ALA A 135 -31.64 -22.56 13.95
CA ALA A 135 -30.94 -22.79 12.70
C ALA A 135 -29.49 -23.24 12.93
N HIS A 136 -28.79 -22.60 13.86
CA HIS A 136 -27.40 -22.91 14.20
C HIS A 136 -27.26 -24.32 14.76
N GLU A 137 -28.08 -24.72 15.73
CA GLU A 137 -28.07 -26.07 16.31
C GLU A 137 -28.24 -27.15 15.23
N LYS A 138 -29.22 -26.99 14.34
CA LYS A 138 -29.46 -27.93 13.22
C LYS A 138 -28.33 -27.96 12.20
N LEU A 139 -27.66 -26.85 11.96
CA LEU A 139 -26.52 -26.80 11.03
C LEU A 139 -25.29 -27.44 11.65
N MET A 140 -25.07 -27.26 12.95
CA MET A 140 -23.98 -27.90 13.71
C MET A 140 -24.13 -29.43 13.72
N GLU A 141 -25.35 -29.97 13.85
CA GLU A 141 -25.62 -31.40 13.69
C GLU A 141 -25.15 -31.96 12.33
N ASN A 142 -25.17 -31.12 11.29
CA ASN A 142 -24.72 -31.45 9.94
C ASN A 142 -23.26 -31.04 9.65
N GLY A 143 -22.52 -30.62 10.69
CA GLY A 143 -21.11 -30.19 10.59
C GLY A 143 -20.89 -28.82 9.93
N SER A 144 -21.93 -27.99 9.81
CA SER A 144 -21.83 -26.64 9.24
C SER A 144 -21.67 -25.58 10.33
N CYS A 145 -20.50 -24.96 10.39
CA CYS A 145 -20.14 -23.96 11.40
C CYS A 145 -20.28 -22.51 10.89
N GLU A 146 -20.63 -22.30 9.62
CA GLU A 146 -20.58 -20.98 8.97
C GLU A 146 -21.59 -19.98 9.55
N LEU A 147 -22.64 -20.46 10.24
CA LEU A 147 -23.62 -19.61 10.92
C LEU A 147 -23.18 -19.19 12.34
N HIS A 148 -22.08 -19.75 12.86
CA HIS A 148 -21.71 -19.61 14.27
C HIS A 148 -21.59 -18.14 14.71
N PHE A 149 -20.93 -17.31 13.91
CA PHE A 149 -20.76 -15.89 14.25
C PHE A 149 -22.10 -15.13 14.28
N LEU A 150 -23.04 -15.41 13.37
CA LEU A 150 -24.38 -14.81 13.45
C LEU A 150 -25.13 -15.30 14.69
N ALA A 151 -24.96 -16.57 15.08
CA ALA A 151 -25.54 -17.12 16.29
C ALA A 151 -24.95 -16.48 17.56
N THR A 152 -23.64 -16.23 17.59
CA THR A 152 -22.97 -15.47 18.66
C THR A 152 -23.57 -14.07 18.79
N LEU A 153 -23.69 -13.32 17.68
CA LEU A 153 -24.32 -12.00 17.69
C LEU A 153 -25.76 -12.04 18.23
N ALA A 154 -26.51 -13.08 17.87
CA ALA A 154 -27.89 -13.26 18.29
C ALA A 154 -28.03 -13.67 19.78
N GLN A 155 -26.96 -14.11 20.46
CA GLN A 155 -27.00 -14.38 21.91
C GLN A 155 -27.04 -13.10 22.74
N GLU A 156 -26.58 -11.99 22.18
CA GLU A 156 -26.59 -10.68 22.82
C GLU A 156 -28.00 -10.06 22.84
N THR A 157 -28.20 -9.05 23.67
CA THR A 157 -29.49 -8.31 23.77
C THR A 157 -29.71 -7.30 22.64
N GLY A 158 -28.71 -7.14 21.76
CA GLY A 158 -28.77 -6.27 20.60
C GLY A 158 -27.39 -6.13 19.96
N VAL A 159 -27.38 -5.63 18.73
CA VAL A 159 -26.16 -5.54 17.91
C VAL A 159 -25.06 -4.75 18.63
N TRP A 160 -25.36 -3.62 19.26
CA TRP A 160 -24.36 -2.77 19.92
C TRP A 160 -24.51 -2.67 21.44
N LYS A 161 -25.35 -3.52 22.05
CA LYS A 161 -25.77 -3.39 23.47
C LYS A 161 -24.88 -4.12 24.48
N ASN A 162 -23.90 -4.91 24.03
CA ASN A 162 -23.01 -5.58 24.95
C ASN A 162 -22.29 -4.54 25.84
N PRO A 163 -22.30 -4.68 27.17
CA PRO A 163 -21.75 -3.68 28.08
C PRO A 163 -20.24 -3.50 27.93
N VAL A 164 -19.49 -4.57 27.63
CA VAL A 164 -18.04 -4.50 27.38
C VAL A 164 -17.76 -3.79 26.05
N LEU A 165 -18.54 -4.06 25.02
CA LEU A 165 -18.44 -3.31 23.77
C LEU A 165 -18.73 -1.81 23.98
N CYS A 166 -19.78 -1.47 24.74
CA CYS A 166 -20.12 -0.09 25.04
C CYS A 166 -18.99 0.65 25.79
N THR A 167 -18.33 0.00 26.76
CA THR A 167 -17.19 0.60 27.47
C THR A 167 -15.98 0.77 26.58
N ILE A 168 -15.70 -0.18 25.67
CA ILE A 168 -14.65 -0.05 24.65
C ILE A 168 -14.92 1.15 23.73
N LEU A 169 -16.12 1.26 23.17
CA LEU A 169 -16.49 2.34 22.25
C LEU A 169 -16.53 3.72 22.94
N SER A 170 -16.83 3.74 24.24
CA SER A 170 -16.79 4.95 25.06
C SER A 170 -15.39 5.30 25.56
N GLN A 171 -14.39 4.42 25.35
CA GLN A 171 -13.01 4.56 25.83
C GLN A 171 -12.90 4.76 27.35
N GLU A 172 -13.80 4.11 28.09
CA GLU A 172 -13.81 4.08 29.55
C GLU A 172 -12.72 3.13 30.09
N PRO A 173 -12.33 3.21 31.39
CA PRO A 173 -11.35 2.30 31.96
C PRO A 173 -11.79 0.83 31.81
N LEU A 174 -10.91 0.03 31.21
CA LEU A 174 -11.21 -1.35 30.81
C LEU A 174 -10.61 -2.36 31.80
N ASP A 175 -11.38 -3.41 32.07
CA ASP A 175 -10.91 -4.64 32.68
C ASP A 175 -10.39 -5.57 31.57
N LYS A 176 -9.07 -5.80 31.55
CA LYS A 176 -8.40 -6.53 30.45
C LYS A 176 -8.94 -7.94 30.29
N ASP A 177 -9.27 -8.62 31.40
CA ASP A 177 -9.71 -10.01 31.35
C ASP A 177 -11.11 -10.10 30.70
N LYS A 178 -12.03 -9.20 31.08
CA LYS A 178 -13.36 -9.11 30.48
C LYS A 178 -13.32 -8.72 29.00
N VAL A 179 -12.40 -7.85 28.61
CA VAL A 179 -12.21 -7.49 27.20
C VAL A 179 -11.72 -8.71 26.43
N ASN A 180 -10.73 -9.44 26.94
CA ASN A 180 -10.21 -10.63 26.26
C ASN A 180 -11.29 -11.72 26.12
N GLU A 181 -12.07 -11.97 27.17
CA GLU A 181 -13.21 -12.89 27.13
C GLU A 181 -14.24 -12.48 26.08
N PHE A 182 -14.59 -11.18 26.01
CA PHE A 182 -15.51 -10.64 25.01
C PHE A 182 -14.97 -10.82 23.58
N LEU A 183 -13.72 -10.45 23.34
CA LEU A 183 -13.11 -10.59 22.02
C LEU A 183 -13.07 -12.07 21.58
N ALA A 184 -12.72 -12.98 22.49
CA ALA A 184 -12.69 -14.42 22.23
C ALA A 184 -14.08 -14.99 21.95
N PHE A 185 -15.10 -14.51 22.67
CA PHE A 185 -16.49 -14.88 22.46
C PHE A 185 -17.00 -14.41 21.09
N GLU A 186 -16.79 -13.14 20.74
CA GLU A 186 -17.30 -12.56 19.50
C GLU A 186 -16.58 -13.10 18.25
N GLY A 187 -15.27 -13.31 18.37
CA GLY A 187 -14.44 -13.88 17.30
C GLY A 187 -14.11 -12.88 16.18
N PRO A 188 -13.15 -13.25 15.30
CA PRO A 188 -12.53 -12.31 14.37
C PRO A 188 -13.49 -11.76 13.30
N ILE A 189 -14.44 -12.57 12.82
CA ILE A 189 -15.34 -12.19 11.73
C ILE A 189 -16.26 -11.03 12.17
N LEU A 190 -16.94 -11.17 13.31
CA LEU A 190 -17.83 -10.12 13.81
C LEU A 190 -17.07 -8.84 14.19
N LEU A 191 -15.91 -9.00 14.84
CA LEU A 191 -15.07 -7.86 15.22
C LEU A 191 -14.63 -7.06 13.99
N ASP A 192 -14.17 -7.74 12.93
CA ASP A 192 -13.81 -7.10 11.66
C ASP A 192 -15.00 -6.38 11.02
N MET A 193 -16.18 -7.01 10.99
CA MET A 193 -17.40 -6.39 10.46
C MET A 193 -17.81 -5.14 11.23
N ARG A 194 -17.70 -5.14 12.56
CA ARG A 194 -17.95 -3.95 13.38
C ARG A 194 -16.96 -2.84 13.09
N ILE A 195 -15.68 -3.15 13.04
CA ILE A 195 -14.64 -2.15 12.77
C ILE A 195 -14.88 -1.52 11.39
N LYS A 196 -15.13 -2.33 10.37
CA LYS A 196 -15.47 -1.86 9.01
C LYS A 196 -16.73 -0.98 9.01
N HIS A 197 -17.75 -1.34 9.78
CA HIS A 197 -18.95 -0.53 9.93
C HIS A 197 -18.67 0.82 10.60
N LEU A 198 -17.88 0.85 11.68
CA LEU A 198 -17.47 2.08 12.37
C LEU A 198 -16.67 3.01 11.43
N ILE A 199 -15.78 2.45 10.61
CA ILE A 199 -15.04 3.21 9.59
C ILE A 199 -16.01 3.79 8.55
N LYS A 200 -16.95 2.99 8.03
CA LYS A 200 -17.95 3.40 7.03
C LYS A 200 -18.88 4.51 7.54
N THR A 201 -19.18 4.54 8.83
CA THR A 201 -20.00 5.55 9.50
C THR A 201 -19.20 6.75 10.05
N ASN A 202 -17.90 6.83 9.71
CA ASN A 202 -16.98 7.90 10.12
C ASN A 202 -16.75 8.01 11.65
N GLN A 203 -16.88 6.90 12.38
CA GLN A 203 -16.57 6.78 13.81
C GLN A 203 -15.13 6.28 14.03
N LEU A 204 -14.16 6.98 13.43
CA LEU A 204 -12.75 6.54 13.36
C LEU A 204 -12.11 6.31 14.74
N SER A 205 -12.43 7.12 15.75
CA SER A 205 -11.88 6.95 17.10
C SER A 205 -12.29 5.62 17.74
N GLN A 206 -13.54 5.22 17.52
CA GLN A 206 -14.09 3.96 18.05
C GLN A 206 -13.54 2.77 17.29
N ALA A 207 -13.45 2.87 15.95
CA ALA A 207 -12.83 1.86 15.11
C ALA A 207 -11.36 1.62 15.51
N THR A 208 -10.60 2.71 15.74
CA THR A 208 -9.21 2.65 16.18
C THR A 208 -9.06 1.93 17.52
N ALA A 209 -9.91 2.27 18.50
CA ALA A 209 -9.86 1.67 19.83
C ALA A 209 -10.15 0.16 19.79
N LEU A 210 -11.19 -0.25 19.06
CA LEU A 210 -11.56 -1.66 18.92
C LEU A 210 -10.48 -2.43 18.15
N ALA A 211 -10.00 -1.90 17.02
CA ALA A 211 -8.95 -2.54 16.22
C ALA A 211 -7.65 -2.74 17.00
N LYS A 212 -7.27 -1.79 17.87
CA LYS A 212 -6.11 -1.92 18.76
C LYS A 212 -6.27 -3.09 19.73
N LEU A 213 -7.41 -3.17 20.42
CA LEU A 213 -7.66 -4.27 21.36
C LEU A 213 -7.66 -5.63 20.66
N CYS A 214 -8.21 -5.69 19.44
CA CYS A 214 -8.16 -6.90 18.62
C CYS A 214 -6.72 -7.25 18.19
N SER A 215 -5.89 -6.26 17.83
CA SER A 215 -4.49 -6.50 17.43
C SER A 215 -3.63 -6.96 18.60
N ASP A 216 -3.90 -6.47 19.80
CA ASP A 216 -3.13 -6.80 21.01
C ASP A 216 -3.55 -8.16 21.61
N HIS A 217 -4.65 -8.74 21.16
CA HIS A 217 -5.15 -10.03 21.66
C HIS A 217 -4.35 -11.22 21.08
N PRO A 218 -3.79 -12.12 21.91
CA PRO A 218 -2.83 -13.13 21.49
C PRO A 218 -3.38 -14.13 20.45
N GLU A 219 -4.65 -14.50 20.55
CA GLU A 219 -5.25 -15.50 19.64
C GLU A 219 -6.00 -14.90 18.46
N ILE A 220 -6.45 -13.64 18.57
CA ILE A 220 -7.35 -13.01 17.60
C ILE A 220 -6.56 -12.11 16.68
N GLY A 221 -5.54 -11.41 17.22
CA GLY A 221 -4.64 -10.56 16.45
C GLY A 221 -3.94 -11.30 15.31
N ILE A 222 -3.74 -12.62 15.45
CA ILE A 222 -3.13 -13.48 14.41
C ILE A 222 -4.15 -13.91 13.35
N LYS A 223 -5.45 -13.99 13.70
CA LYS A 223 -6.52 -14.55 12.84
C LYS A 223 -7.16 -13.52 11.92
N GLY A 224 -6.79 -12.24 12.02
CA GLY A 224 -7.35 -11.17 11.20
C GLY A 224 -6.37 -10.03 10.97
N SER A 225 -6.65 -9.18 9.99
CA SER A 225 -5.85 -8.01 9.64
C SER A 225 -6.04 -6.83 10.61
N PHE A 226 -6.24 -7.09 11.91
CA PHE A 226 -6.55 -6.06 12.90
C PHE A 226 -5.45 -5.03 13.07
N LYS A 227 -4.18 -5.45 13.05
CA LYS A 227 -3.04 -4.53 13.11
C LYS A 227 -3.02 -3.62 11.86
N GLN A 228 -3.26 -4.17 10.67
CA GLN A 228 -3.38 -3.39 9.42
C GLN A 228 -4.49 -2.35 9.53
N THR A 229 -5.70 -2.77 9.94
CA THR A 229 -6.85 -1.88 10.09
C THR A 229 -6.61 -0.80 11.15
N TYR A 230 -6.02 -1.16 12.28
CA TYR A 230 -5.61 -0.21 13.33
C TYR A 230 -4.63 0.83 12.78
N LEU A 231 -3.58 0.41 12.06
CA LEU A 231 -2.60 1.33 11.48
C LEU A 231 -3.22 2.26 10.43
N VAL A 232 -4.12 1.76 9.58
CA VAL A 232 -4.88 2.58 8.62
C VAL A 232 -5.72 3.63 9.35
N CYS A 233 -6.42 3.24 10.42
CA CYS A 233 -7.23 4.16 11.22
C CYS A 233 -6.36 5.23 11.91
N LEU A 234 -5.18 4.86 12.42
CA LEU A 234 -4.24 5.82 12.98
C LEU A 234 -3.72 6.82 11.93
N CYS A 235 -3.33 6.32 10.75
CA CYS A 235 -2.82 7.19 9.68
C CYS A 235 -3.87 8.19 9.18
N THR A 236 -5.14 7.81 9.16
CA THR A 236 -6.26 8.67 8.72
C THR A 236 -6.70 9.66 9.79
N SER A 237 -6.62 9.30 11.08
CA SER A 237 -7.08 10.14 12.18
C SER A 237 -6.14 11.30 12.53
N SER A 238 -4.82 11.13 12.32
CA SER A 238 -3.76 12.16 12.26
C SER A 238 -2.37 11.56 12.56
N PRO A 239 -1.28 12.09 11.99
CA PRO A 239 0.08 11.65 12.30
C PRO A 239 0.49 12.14 13.69
N ASN A 240 0.13 11.38 14.73
CA ASN A 240 0.56 11.61 16.11
C ASN A 240 1.81 10.80 16.43
N GLY A 241 2.55 11.16 17.49
CA GLY A 241 3.71 10.39 17.96
C GLY A 241 3.42 8.89 18.20
N LYS A 242 2.17 8.56 18.56
CA LYS A 242 1.69 7.17 18.66
C LYS A 242 1.81 6.38 17.36
N LEU A 243 1.57 7.00 16.20
CA LEU A 243 1.71 6.34 14.91
C LEU A 243 3.18 5.96 14.64
N ILE A 244 4.12 6.85 14.98
CA ILE A 244 5.55 6.61 14.81
C ILE A 244 6.00 5.42 15.67
N GLU A 245 5.55 5.37 16.92
CA GLU A 245 5.81 4.26 17.83
C GLU A 245 5.26 2.94 17.28
N GLU A 246 3.98 2.89 16.92
CA GLU A 246 3.32 1.66 16.44
C GLU A 246 3.88 1.16 15.11
N ILE A 247 4.23 2.05 14.17
CA ILE A 247 4.89 1.67 12.91
C ILE A 247 6.32 1.20 13.20
N SER A 248 7.01 1.73 14.21
CA SER A 248 8.40 1.34 14.50
C SER A 248 8.55 -0.13 14.91
N GLU A 249 7.51 -0.74 15.49
CA GLU A 249 7.51 -2.13 15.93
C GLU A 249 7.27 -3.15 14.81
N VAL A 250 6.80 -2.71 13.65
CA VAL A 250 6.41 -3.59 12.54
C VAL A 250 7.59 -3.85 11.60
N ASP A 251 7.84 -5.12 11.25
CA ASP A 251 8.84 -5.49 10.24
C ASP A 251 8.45 -4.96 8.85
N CYS A 252 9.43 -4.58 8.05
CA CYS A 252 9.14 -4.00 6.73
C CYS A 252 8.50 -5.00 5.75
N LYS A 253 8.71 -6.31 5.90
CA LYS A 253 8.03 -7.32 5.07
C LYS A 253 6.56 -7.43 5.44
N ASP A 254 6.26 -7.48 6.73
CA ASP A 254 4.88 -7.51 7.22
C ASP A 254 4.14 -6.24 6.79
N ALA A 255 4.82 -5.08 6.81
CA ALA A 255 4.31 -3.84 6.26
C ALA A 255 3.96 -3.93 4.76
N LEU A 256 4.85 -4.50 3.95
CA LEU A 256 4.58 -4.72 2.52
C LEU A 256 3.42 -5.68 2.29
N GLU A 257 3.30 -6.74 3.08
CA GLU A 257 2.16 -7.68 3.02
C GLU A 257 0.85 -6.96 3.34
N MET A 258 0.82 -6.15 4.41
CA MET A 258 -0.35 -5.34 4.77
C MET A 258 -0.76 -4.36 3.65
N ILE A 259 0.21 -3.75 2.96
CA ILE A 259 -0.05 -2.84 1.83
C ILE A 259 -0.58 -3.62 0.62
N CYS A 260 0.01 -4.77 0.29
CA CYS A 260 -0.47 -5.68 -0.75
C CYS A 260 -1.91 -6.12 -0.50
N ASN A 261 -2.24 -6.46 0.74
CA ASN A 261 -3.58 -6.89 1.11
C ASN A 261 -4.61 -5.79 0.81
N LEU A 262 -4.35 -4.55 1.26
CA LEU A 262 -5.22 -3.39 0.98
C LEU A 262 -5.38 -3.14 -0.53
N GLU A 263 -4.29 -3.23 -1.29
CA GLU A 263 -4.35 -3.10 -2.74
C GLU A 263 -5.21 -4.19 -3.39
N SER A 264 -5.06 -5.44 -2.95
CA SER A 264 -5.81 -6.59 -3.47
C SER A 264 -7.32 -6.50 -3.17
N GLU A 265 -7.67 -5.86 -2.05
CA GLU A 265 -9.04 -5.57 -1.66
C GLU A 265 -9.64 -4.38 -2.45
N GLY A 266 -8.81 -3.65 -3.19
CA GLY A 266 -9.20 -2.47 -3.97
C GLY A 266 -9.20 -1.16 -3.18
N ASP A 267 -8.72 -1.15 -1.93
CA ASP A 267 -8.58 0.07 -1.13
C ASP A 267 -7.21 0.74 -1.36
N GLU A 268 -7.02 1.23 -2.59
CA GLU A 268 -5.78 1.87 -3.01
C GLU A 268 -5.44 3.14 -2.19
N LYS A 269 -6.45 3.82 -1.65
CA LYS A 269 -6.27 5.02 -0.83
C LYS A 269 -5.66 4.68 0.52
N SER A 270 -6.21 3.69 1.23
CA SER A 270 -5.65 3.22 2.49
C SER A 270 -4.27 2.58 2.27
N ALA A 271 -4.09 1.83 1.19
CA ALA A 271 -2.79 1.26 0.81
C ALA A 271 -1.73 2.35 0.63
N LEU A 272 -2.05 3.44 -0.10
CA LEU A 272 -1.15 4.57 -0.30
C LEU A 272 -0.82 5.29 1.00
N VAL A 273 -1.80 5.52 1.86
CA VAL A 273 -1.62 6.18 3.17
C VAL A 273 -0.67 5.36 4.04
N LEU A 274 -0.90 4.06 4.15
CA LEU A 274 -0.06 3.15 4.93
C LEU A 274 1.35 3.04 4.35
N CYS A 275 1.47 2.90 3.02
CA CYS A 275 2.73 2.85 2.31
C CYS A 275 3.56 4.13 2.49
N THR A 276 2.92 5.30 2.43
CA THR A 276 3.57 6.59 2.68
C THR A 276 4.10 6.69 4.11
N ALA A 277 3.36 6.17 5.10
CA ALA A 277 3.78 6.19 6.50
C ALA A 277 5.02 5.29 6.74
N PHE A 278 5.01 4.05 6.23
CA PHE A 278 6.17 3.16 6.31
C PHE A 278 7.37 3.68 5.52
N LEU A 279 7.14 4.26 4.33
CA LEU A 279 8.22 4.82 3.53
C LEU A 279 8.85 5.99 4.27
N SER A 280 8.05 6.89 4.81
CA SER A 280 8.53 8.01 5.64
C SER A 280 9.39 7.52 6.80
N ARG A 281 9.00 6.43 7.49
CA ARG A 281 9.81 5.79 8.53
C ARG A 281 11.17 5.33 7.98
N GLN A 282 11.19 4.54 6.89
CA GLN A 282 12.45 4.03 6.33
C GLN A 282 13.39 5.16 5.91
N LEU A 283 12.85 6.23 5.31
CA LEU A 283 13.64 7.41 4.91
C LEU A 283 14.25 8.14 6.11
N GLN A 284 13.46 8.34 7.18
CA GLN A 284 13.88 9.02 8.40
C GLN A 284 14.92 8.21 9.20
N GLN A 285 14.77 6.89 9.26
CA GLN A 285 15.69 5.99 9.95
C GLN A 285 16.96 5.71 9.15
N GLY A 286 16.95 5.95 7.83
CA GLY A 286 18.05 5.61 6.94
C GLY A 286 18.17 4.11 6.68
N ASP A 287 17.10 3.33 6.93
CA ASP A 287 17.09 1.89 6.73
C ASP A 287 16.95 1.53 5.24
N MET A 288 17.79 0.61 4.79
CA MET A 288 17.82 0.13 3.41
C MET A 288 17.01 -1.16 3.23
N TYR A 289 16.64 -1.85 4.31
CA TYR A 289 15.85 -3.06 4.26
C TYR A 289 14.47 -2.78 3.65
N CYS A 290 14.15 -3.48 2.54
CA CYS A 290 12.92 -3.33 1.75
C CYS A 290 12.64 -1.90 1.23
N ALA A 291 13.60 -0.97 1.34
CA ALA A 291 13.38 0.44 1.02
C ALA A 291 13.13 0.67 -0.48
N TRP A 292 13.78 -0.11 -1.35
CA TRP A 292 13.54 -0.03 -2.79
C TRP A 292 12.15 -0.53 -3.16
N GLU A 293 11.76 -1.70 -2.66
CA GLU A 293 10.46 -2.31 -2.88
C GLU A 293 9.34 -1.37 -2.42
N LEU A 294 9.50 -0.80 -1.24
CA LEU A 294 8.54 0.15 -0.68
C LEU A 294 8.48 1.47 -1.47
N THR A 295 9.62 1.99 -1.94
CA THR A 295 9.65 3.20 -2.78
C THR A 295 8.99 2.96 -4.13
N LEU A 296 9.26 1.81 -4.76
CA LEU A 296 8.68 1.42 -6.05
C LEU A 296 7.16 1.23 -5.92
N PHE A 297 6.73 0.52 -4.87
CA PHE A 297 5.32 0.28 -4.61
C PHE A 297 4.58 1.60 -4.34
N TRP A 298 5.12 2.44 -3.44
CA TRP A 298 4.59 3.78 -3.18
C TRP A 298 4.42 4.58 -4.47
N SER A 299 5.44 4.59 -5.34
CA SER A 299 5.40 5.31 -6.61
C SER A 299 4.24 4.85 -7.51
N LYS A 300 4.08 3.54 -7.68
CA LYS A 300 3.02 2.95 -8.51
C LYS A 300 1.63 3.14 -7.91
N LEU A 301 1.49 3.12 -6.58
CA LEU A 301 0.23 3.44 -5.91
C LEU A 301 -0.12 4.93 -6.05
N GLN A 302 0.85 5.82 -5.83
CA GLN A 302 0.64 7.27 -5.90
C GLN A 302 0.13 7.69 -7.29
N GLN A 303 0.69 7.13 -8.36
CA GLN A 303 0.26 7.41 -9.74
C GLN A 303 -1.16 6.91 -10.06
N ARG A 304 -1.59 5.79 -9.46
CA ARG A 304 -2.95 5.26 -9.65
C ARG A 304 -4.00 6.07 -8.90
N VAL A 305 -3.69 6.43 -7.65
CA VAL A 305 -4.62 7.18 -6.80
C VAL A 305 -4.74 8.64 -7.24
N GLU A 306 -3.64 9.28 -7.64
CA GLU A 306 -3.60 10.68 -8.06
C GLU A 306 -2.66 10.86 -9.27
N PRO A 307 -3.16 10.76 -10.52
CA PRO A 307 -2.36 10.72 -11.76
C PRO A 307 -1.79 12.09 -12.19
N SER A 308 -1.53 13.00 -11.26
CA SER A 308 -0.97 14.32 -11.53
C SER A 308 0.55 14.31 -11.36
N ILE A 309 1.27 14.58 -12.46
CA ILE A 309 2.74 14.68 -12.46
C ILE A 309 3.22 15.73 -11.45
N GLN A 310 2.55 16.89 -11.37
CA GLN A 310 2.95 17.95 -10.45
C GLN A 310 2.79 17.55 -8.99
N VAL A 311 1.68 16.89 -8.65
CA VAL A 311 1.44 16.38 -7.30
C VAL A 311 2.46 15.30 -6.96
N TYR A 312 2.71 14.37 -7.88
CA TYR A 312 3.70 13.31 -7.71
C TYR A 312 5.10 13.88 -7.43
N LEU A 313 5.57 14.84 -8.24
CA LEU A 313 6.87 15.48 -8.05
C LEU A 313 6.95 16.21 -6.70
N GLU A 314 5.88 16.90 -6.30
CA GLU A 314 5.82 17.56 -4.99
C GLU A 314 5.88 16.54 -3.83
N ARG A 315 5.21 15.38 -3.96
CA ARG A 315 5.33 14.32 -2.96
C ARG A 315 6.75 13.73 -2.91
N CYS A 316 7.40 13.54 -4.05
CA CYS A 316 8.81 13.11 -4.08
C CYS A 316 9.73 14.14 -3.41
N ARG A 317 9.49 15.45 -3.60
CA ARG A 317 10.23 16.50 -2.88
C ARG A 317 10.01 16.37 -1.37
N GLN A 318 8.77 16.23 -0.91
CA GLN A 318 8.44 16.06 0.51
C GLN A 318 9.13 14.84 1.11
N LEU A 319 9.08 13.68 0.45
CA LEU A 319 9.79 12.48 0.87
C LEU A 319 11.30 12.68 0.86
N SER A 320 11.83 13.38 -0.15
CA SER A 320 13.26 13.67 -0.23
C SER A 320 13.73 14.42 1.01
N LEU A 321 12.91 15.30 1.61
CA LEU A 321 13.28 16.03 2.84
C LEU A 321 13.58 15.09 4.02
N LEU A 322 12.95 13.92 4.05
CA LEU A 322 13.11 12.93 5.11
C LEU A 322 14.37 12.07 4.96
N THR A 323 14.95 12.00 3.75
CA THR A 323 16.05 11.07 3.47
C THR A 323 17.30 11.39 4.30
N LYS A 324 17.88 10.34 4.90
CA LYS A 324 19.18 10.39 5.58
C LYS A 324 20.32 9.81 4.76
N THR A 325 20.01 9.08 3.69
CA THR A 325 21.00 8.43 2.83
C THR A 325 20.88 8.90 1.38
N VAL A 326 21.99 8.88 0.66
CA VAL A 326 22.01 9.17 -0.79
C VAL A 326 21.29 8.07 -1.59
N TYR A 327 21.35 6.82 -1.13
CA TYR A 327 20.68 5.71 -1.82
C TYR A 327 19.17 5.89 -1.90
N HIS A 328 18.54 6.39 -0.83
CA HIS A 328 17.11 6.73 -0.87
C HIS A 328 16.81 7.85 -1.87
N ILE A 329 17.71 8.83 -2.01
CA ILE A 329 17.58 9.87 -3.04
C ILE A 329 17.66 9.23 -4.44
N PHE A 330 18.59 8.30 -4.66
CA PHE A 330 18.66 7.58 -5.93
C PHE A 330 17.42 6.74 -6.23
N PHE A 331 16.79 6.13 -5.21
CA PHE A 331 15.51 5.46 -5.40
C PHE A 331 14.43 6.43 -5.86
N LEU A 332 14.34 7.62 -5.26
CA LEU A 332 13.40 8.66 -5.67
C LEU A 332 13.67 9.15 -7.10
N ILE A 333 14.93 9.43 -7.47
CA ILE A 333 15.31 9.81 -8.84
C ILE A 333 14.89 8.72 -9.84
N LYS A 334 15.11 7.44 -9.48
CA LYS A 334 14.76 6.30 -10.32
C LYS A 334 13.26 6.21 -10.59
N VAL A 335 12.43 6.38 -9.57
CA VAL A 335 10.97 6.35 -9.77
C VAL A 335 10.45 7.61 -10.46
N ILE A 336 11.03 8.80 -10.21
CA ILE A 336 10.65 10.02 -10.94
C ILE A 336 10.89 9.85 -12.44
N ASN A 337 12.06 9.35 -12.82
CA ASN A 337 12.39 9.17 -14.23
C ASN A 337 11.54 8.06 -14.90
N SER A 338 11.10 7.04 -14.15
CA SER A 338 10.20 6.02 -14.72
C SER A 338 8.77 6.50 -14.89
N GLU A 339 8.25 7.34 -13.98
CA GLU A 339 6.83 7.73 -14.01
C GLU A 339 6.55 9.04 -14.76
N THR A 340 7.55 9.90 -15.02
CA THR A 340 7.29 11.28 -15.52
C THR A 340 7.76 11.54 -16.96
N GLU A 341 8.29 10.53 -17.65
CA GLU A 341 8.72 10.63 -19.07
C GLU A 341 9.59 11.86 -19.38
N GLY A 342 10.42 12.29 -18.42
CA GLY A 342 11.33 13.45 -18.55
C GLY A 342 10.82 14.76 -17.92
N ALA A 343 9.51 14.88 -17.63
CA ALA A 343 8.96 16.08 -16.98
C ALA A 343 9.50 16.30 -15.54
N GLY A 344 10.04 15.24 -14.92
CA GLY A 344 10.65 15.28 -13.59
C GLY A 344 12.13 15.67 -13.55
N LEU A 345 12.76 16.01 -14.69
CA LEU A 345 14.20 16.27 -14.77
C LEU A 345 14.68 17.33 -13.77
N ALA A 346 13.98 18.47 -13.67
CA ALA A 346 14.33 19.53 -12.72
C ALA A 346 14.32 19.00 -11.27
N THR A 347 13.29 18.24 -10.89
CA THR A 347 13.19 17.61 -9.57
C THR A 347 14.33 16.62 -9.34
N CYS A 348 14.70 15.80 -10.33
CA CYS A 348 15.84 14.89 -10.23
C CYS A 348 17.15 15.64 -9.95
N ILE A 349 17.37 16.79 -10.60
CA ILE A 349 18.55 17.65 -10.35
C ILE A 349 18.50 18.29 -8.96
N GLU A 350 17.34 18.79 -8.50
CA GLU A 350 17.17 19.27 -7.12
C GLU A 350 17.58 18.19 -6.10
N LEU A 351 17.15 16.94 -6.34
CA LEU A 351 17.49 15.79 -5.52
C LEU A 351 19.00 15.48 -5.56
N CYS A 352 19.66 15.58 -6.72
CA CYS A 352 21.12 15.45 -6.83
C CYS A 352 21.85 16.56 -6.07
N VAL A 353 21.40 17.81 -6.14
CA VAL A 353 21.98 18.93 -5.37
C VAL A 353 21.83 18.64 -3.87
N LYS A 354 20.66 18.16 -3.42
CA LYS A 354 20.47 17.70 -2.05
C LYS A 354 21.44 16.57 -1.68
N ALA A 355 21.61 15.58 -2.56
CA ALA A 355 22.52 14.47 -2.33
C ALA A 355 23.96 14.95 -2.14
N LEU A 356 24.45 15.88 -2.97
CA LEU A 356 25.79 16.47 -2.84
C LEU A 356 26.01 17.21 -1.50
N ARG A 357 24.92 17.68 -0.86
CA ARG A 357 24.95 18.41 0.41
C ARG A 357 24.75 17.52 1.64
N LEU A 358 24.40 16.24 1.48
CA LEU A 358 24.22 15.35 2.61
C LEU A 358 25.55 15.08 3.32
N GLU A 359 25.56 15.20 4.65
CA GLU A 359 26.73 14.94 5.49
C GLU A 359 27.24 13.49 5.37
N SER A 360 26.36 12.54 5.06
CA SER A 360 26.69 11.13 4.85
C SER A 360 27.46 10.85 3.54
N THR A 361 27.89 11.89 2.80
CA THR A 361 28.63 11.76 1.53
C THR A 361 30.14 11.61 1.71
N GLU A 362 30.65 11.31 2.91
CA GLU A 362 32.08 11.09 3.12
C GLU A 362 32.65 9.95 2.26
N ASN A 363 31.81 9.01 1.82
CA ASN A 363 32.19 7.98 0.87
C ASN A 363 32.42 8.56 -0.53
N THR A 364 33.66 8.44 -1.01
CA THR A 364 34.12 8.88 -2.34
C THR A 364 33.32 8.25 -3.48
N GLU A 365 32.99 6.95 -3.39
CA GLU A 365 32.21 6.24 -4.41
C GLU A 365 30.80 6.84 -4.57
N VAL A 366 30.19 7.27 -3.46
CA VAL A 366 28.85 7.87 -3.48
C VAL A 366 28.89 9.23 -4.17
N LYS A 367 29.90 10.06 -3.89
CA LYS A 367 30.08 11.36 -4.57
C LYS A 367 30.32 11.19 -6.07
N ILE A 368 31.14 10.21 -6.46
CA ILE A 368 31.36 9.86 -7.87
C ILE A 368 30.04 9.42 -8.52
N SER A 369 29.26 8.59 -7.84
CA SER A 369 27.94 8.14 -8.33
C SER A 369 27.01 9.31 -8.58
N ILE A 370 26.94 10.29 -7.67
CA ILE A 370 26.11 11.48 -7.84
C ILE A 370 26.56 12.28 -9.08
N CYS A 371 27.87 12.47 -9.27
CA CYS A 371 28.42 13.16 -10.44
C CYS A 371 28.08 12.44 -11.76
N LYS A 372 28.15 11.10 -11.77
CA LYS A 372 27.74 10.27 -12.91
C LYS A 372 26.24 10.40 -13.19
N THR A 373 25.41 10.34 -12.15
CA THR A 373 23.96 10.53 -12.29
C THR A 373 23.63 11.90 -12.88
N ILE A 374 24.23 12.99 -12.38
CA ILE A 374 24.03 14.34 -12.93
C ILE A 374 24.43 14.41 -14.41
N SER A 375 25.59 13.84 -14.76
CA SER A 375 26.08 13.82 -16.15
C SER A 375 25.15 13.04 -17.09
N CYS A 376 24.51 11.98 -16.59
CA CYS A 376 23.51 11.21 -17.34
C CYS A 376 22.18 11.96 -17.49
N LEU A 377 21.78 12.74 -16.48
CA LEU A 377 20.55 13.54 -16.51
C LEU A 377 20.67 14.78 -17.42
N LEU A 378 21.87 15.35 -17.53
CA LEU A 378 22.15 16.54 -18.35
C LEU A 378 23.22 16.23 -19.42
N PRO A 379 22.94 15.33 -20.37
CA PRO A 379 23.94 14.85 -21.34
C PRO A 379 24.43 15.93 -22.31
N ASP A 380 23.61 16.95 -22.53
CA ASP A 380 23.87 18.05 -23.47
C ASP A 380 24.49 19.28 -22.78
N ASP A 381 24.49 19.35 -21.44
CA ASP A 381 25.13 20.45 -20.71
C ASP A 381 26.62 20.18 -20.51
N LEU A 382 27.42 20.63 -21.48
CA LEU A 382 28.87 20.40 -21.50
C LEU A 382 29.58 20.97 -20.26
N GLU A 383 29.12 22.12 -19.74
CA GLU A 383 29.72 22.74 -18.55
C GLU A 383 29.47 21.88 -17.31
N VAL A 384 28.24 21.42 -17.13
CA VAL A 384 27.89 20.51 -16.02
C VAL A 384 28.66 19.20 -16.13
N LYS A 385 28.79 18.63 -17.34
CA LYS A 385 29.59 17.41 -17.55
C LYS A 385 31.06 17.59 -17.22
N ARG A 386 31.67 18.71 -17.64
CA ARG A 386 33.05 19.04 -17.28
C ARG A 386 33.20 19.18 -15.77
N ALA A 387 32.26 19.85 -15.10
CA ALA A 387 32.28 20.01 -13.65
C ALA A 387 32.15 18.66 -12.92
N CYS A 388 31.22 17.79 -13.34
CA CYS A 388 31.05 16.46 -12.75
C CYS A 388 32.26 15.54 -12.99
N GLN A 389 32.82 15.52 -14.20
CA GLN A 389 33.99 14.70 -14.52
C GLN A 389 35.25 15.18 -13.77
N LEU A 390 35.40 16.50 -13.63
CA LEU A 390 36.48 17.08 -12.85
C LEU A 390 36.32 16.75 -11.36
N SER A 391 35.11 16.87 -10.81
CA SER A 391 34.83 16.42 -9.44
C SER A 391 35.17 14.94 -9.23
N GLU A 392 34.80 14.06 -10.17
CA GLU A 392 35.18 12.63 -10.13
C GLU A 392 36.70 12.46 -10.08
N PHE A 393 37.43 13.11 -10.99
CA PHE A 393 38.90 13.06 -11.02
C PHE A 393 39.54 13.59 -9.73
N LEU A 394 39.00 14.66 -9.15
CA LEU A 394 39.54 15.24 -7.91
C LEU A 394 39.27 14.36 -6.68
N ILE A 395 38.18 13.60 -6.69
CA ILE A 395 37.86 12.63 -5.64
C ILE A 395 38.73 11.37 -5.78
N GLU A 396 38.88 10.86 -7.00
CA GLU A 396 39.66 9.65 -7.30
C GLU A 396 40.53 9.88 -8.55
N PRO A 397 41.78 10.38 -8.35
CA PRO A 397 42.65 10.77 -9.46
C PRO A 397 43.26 9.54 -10.13
N THR A 398 42.56 9.02 -11.14
CA THR A 398 43.04 7.96 -12.02
C THR A 398 43.44 8.51 -13.39
N VAL A 399 44.29 7.78 -14.10
CA VAL A 399 44.69 8.12 -15.48
C VAL A 399 43.48 8.16 -16.41
N ASP A 400 42.53 7.24 -16.24
CA ASP A 400 41.31 7.18 -17.04
C ASP A 400 40.41 8.39 -16.77
N ALA A 401 40.22 8.77 -15.50
CA ALA A 401 39.46 9.97 -15.14
C ALA A 401 40.13 11.25 -15.68
N TYR A 402 41.46 11.35 -15.64
CA TYR A 402 42.20 12.46 -16.24
C TYR A 402 41.95 12.57 -17.75
N TYR A 403 42.05 11.46 -18.50
CA TYR A 403 41.78 11.46 -19.93
C TYR A 403 40.31 11.76 -20.26
N ALA A 404 39.38 11.34 -19.40
CA ALA A 404 37.98 11.72 -19.53
C ALA A 404 37.76 13.25 -19.37
N VAL A 405 38.46 13.88 -18.41
CA VAL A 405 38.49 15.35 -18.29
C VAL A 405 39.09 15.97 -19.55
N GLU A 406 40.28 15.53 -20.00
CA GLU A 406 40.94 16.06 -21.20
C GLU A 406 40.01 16.01 -22.43
N MET A 407 39.33 14.88 -22.62
CA MET A 407 38.41 14.69 -23.73
C MET A 407 37.25 15.70 -23.68
N LEU A 408 36.64 15.94 -22.52
CA LEU A 408 35.51 16.88 -22.37
C LEU A 408 35.94 18.34 -22.52
N TYR A 409 37.14 18.71 -22.05
CA TYR A 409 37.66 20.07 -22.19
C TYR A 409 38.11 20.40 -23.62
N ASN A 410 38.51 19.40 -24.40
CA ASN A 410 38.85 19.57 -25.82
C ASN A 410 37.62 19.70 -26.73
N GLN A 411 36.40 19.47 -26.23
CA GLN A 411 35.18 19.71 -27.00
C GLN A 411 34.95 21.22 -27.17
N PRO A 412 34.49 21.69 -28.34
CA PRO A 412 34.21 23.11 -28.55
C PRO A 412 33.10 23.58 -27.62
N ASP A 413 33.25 24.78 -27.07
CA ASP A 413 32.20 25.37 -26.24
C ASP A 413 30.91 25.52 -27.05
N GLN A 414 29.81 25.07 -26.47
CA GLN A 414 28.50 25.17 -27.07
C GLN A 414 27.95 26.57 -26.83
N LYS A 415 27.23 27.12 -27.82
CA LYS A 415 26.48 28.37 -27.62
C LYS A 415 25.39 28.10 -26.58
N TYR A 416 25.46 28.83 -25.48
CA TYR A 416 24.47 28.76 -24.41
C TYR A 416 23.17 29.43 -24.89
N ASP A 417 22.11 28.63 -25.02
CA ASP A 417 20.78 29.10 -25.36
C ASP A 417 19.93 29.17 -24.08
N GLU A 418 19.87 30.35 -23.48
CA GLU A 418 19.13 30.61 -22.24
C GLU A 418 17.63 30.32 -22.36
N GLU A 419 17.07 30.38 -23.57
CA GLU A 419 15.63 30.24 -23.80
C GLU A 419 15.16 28.78 -23.84
N ASN A 420 16.06 27.83 -24.13
CA ASN A 420 15.73 26.41 -24.37
C ASN A 420 16.38 25.44 -23.36
N LEU A 421 16.60 25.89 -22.13
CA LEU A 421 17.25 25.05 -21.11
C LEU A 421 16.32 23.93 -20.60
N PRO A 422 16.85 22.72 -20.39
CA PRO A 422 16.07 21.58 -19.88
C PRO A 422 15.68 21.75 -18.39
N ILE A 423 16.35 22.65 -17.67
CA ILE A 423 16.09 22.98 -16.27
C ILE A 423 16.17 24.50 -16.05
N PRO A 424 15.54 25.05 -14.99
CA PRO A 424 15.67 26.47 -14.65
C PRO A 424 17.14 26.88 -14.45
N ASN A 425 17.55 28.03 -15.01
CA ASN A 425 18.92 28.50 -14.90
C ASN A 425 19.38 28.68 -13.44
N SER A 426 18.48 29.10 -12.54
CA SER A 426 18.78 29.19 -11.10
C SER A 426 19.24 27.86 -10.50
N LEU A 427 18.58 26.75 -10.87
CA LEU A 427 18.92 25.41 -10.40
C LEU A 427 20.24 24.93 -11.02
N ARG A 428 20.46 25.21 -12.30
CA ARG A 428 21.73 24.93 -12.98
C ARG A 428 22.91 25.63 -12.30
N CYS A 429 22.77 26.93 -12.01
CA CYS A 429 23.78 27.71 -11.30
C CYS A 429 24.04 27.15 -9.89
N GLU A 430 22.97 26.80 -9.16
CA GLU A 430 23.09 26.18 -7.84
C GLU A 430 23.87 24.86 -7.88
N LEU A 431 23.56 24.00 -8.86
CA LEU A 431 24.27 22.74 -9.07
C LEU A 431 25.77 22.96 -9.31
N LEU A 432 26.12 23.85 -10.25
CA LEU A 432 27.51 24.17 -10.55
C LEU A 432 28.24 24.75 -9.34
N LEU A 433 27.58 25.62 -8.58
CA LEU A 433 28.13 26.18 -7.34
C LEU A 433 28.45 25.07 -6.33
N VAL A 434 27.50 24.15 -6.08
CA VAL A 434 27.71 23.06 -5.12
C VAL A 434 28.88 22.17 -5.54
N LEU A 435 28.98 21.79 -6.82
CA LEU A 435 30.12 21.02 -7.32
C LEU A 435 31.45 21.77 -7.10
N LYS A 436 31.50 23.04 -7.48
CA LYS A 436 32.69 23.90 -7.38
C LYS A 436 33.16 24.10 -5.94
N THR A 437 32.25 24.21 -4.98
CA THR A 437 32.62 24.36 -3.55
C THR A 437 33.31 23.14 -2.96
N GLN A 438 33.26 21.98 -3.63
CA GLN A 438 33.93 20.76 -3.17
C GLN A 438 35.37 20.65 -3.67
N TRP A 439 35.81 21.53 -4.58
CA TRP A 439 37.14 21.45 -5.16
C TRP A 439 38.21 21.98 -4.20
N PRO A 440 39.42 21.41 -4.21
CA PRO A 440 40.50 21.82 -3.31
C PRO A 440 41.22 23.10 -3.75
N PHE A 441 40.70 23.81 -4.76
CA PHE A 441 41.26 25.03 -5.32
C PHE A 441 40.14 26.01 -5.69
N ASP A 442 40.51 27.27 -5.90
CA ASP A 442 39.56 28.30 -6.32
C ASP A 442 38.97 27.95 -7.70
N PRO A 443 37.64 27.83 -7.84
CA PRO A 443 36.99 27.50 -9.10
C PRO A 443 37.34 28.41 -10.28
N GLU A 444 37.97 29.57 -10.09
CA GLU A 444 38.53 30.38 -11.18
C GLU A 444 39.68 29.68 -11.94
N PHE A 445 40.39 28.72 -11.32
CA PHE A 445 41.54 28.01 -11.92
C PHE A 445 41.20 26.70 -12.65
N TRP A 446 39.93 26.44 -12.92
CA TRP A 446 39.45 25.22 -13.60
C TRP A 446 39.62 25.19 -15.13
N ASP A 447 40.38 26.12 -15.72
CA ASP A 447 40.65 26.07 -17.16
C ASP A 447 41.60 24.91 -17.52
N TRP A 448 41.42 24.33 -18.72
CA TRP A 448 42.17 23.14 -19.13
C TRP A 448 43.69 23.34 -19.10
N LYS A 449 44.18 24.54 -19.44
CA LYS A 449 45.62 24.81 -19.50
C LYS A 449 46.22 24.82 -18.09
N THR A 450 45.51 25.36 -17.11
CA THR A 450 45.91 25.36 -15.71
C THR A 450 45.83 23.94 -15.13
N LEU A 451 44.73 23.22 -15.37
CA LEU A 451 44.57 21.83 -14.93
C LEU A 451 45.69 20.92 -15.47
N LYS A 452 45.93 20.93 -16.79
CA LYS A 452 46.99 20.12 -17.45
C LYS A 452 48.42 20.42 -16.98
N ARG A 453 48.65 21.61 -16.42
CA ARG A 453 49.97 22.00 -15.90
C ARG A 453 50.19 21.52 -14.47
N GLN A 454 49.13 21.44 -13.67
CA GLN A 454 49.20 21.21 -12.21
C GLN A 454 48.85 19.77 -11.81
N CYS A 455 48.02 19.11 -12.60
CA CYS A 455 47.66 17.69 -12.47
C CYS A 455 48.44 16.86 -13.48
#